data_AF-A0A8E0VLH9-F1
#
_entry.id   AF-A0A8E0VLH9-F1
#
_cell.length_a   1.000
_cell.length_b   1.000
_cell.length_c   1.000
_cell.angle_alpha   90.00
_cell.angle_beta   90.00
_cell.angle_gamma   90.00
#
_symmetry.space_group_name_H-M   'P 1'
#
loop_
_entity.id
_entity.type
_entity.pdbx_description
1 polymer ?
#
loop_
_entity_poly.entity_id
_entity_poly.type
_entity_poly.pdbx_seq_one_letter_code
_entity_poly.pdbx_strand_id
1 'polypeptide(L)'
;MLFDLHQNLAHAPDIQPEVMEIFERMLLVAHYYATRSALMTSSQDLREIITKLSVSLLRHSDILPADKVFYEAGIQCREMGWLSMAFVFLNRYLDLVEAIEDPDGSADALDASDFQGTDIPMEVPLPEEPYTTQEEHERVRDWILTMSMDQKLDQTLPKDERGVYVAALEAPGTGLCALPCIVSGYPVLRNALEFDQPNKVAIRECWNRFQHACKVARSAECSDVREFIQRWCGQPHNESNLINSS
;
A
#
# COMPACT_ATOMS: atom_id res chain seq x y z
N MET A 1 12.01 3.62 17.72
CA MET A 1 11.00 4.24 18.59
C MET A 1 9.62 3.60 18.44
N LEU A 2 8.93 3.71 17.30
CA LEU A 2 7.57 3.13 17.15
C LEU A 2 7.54 1.61 17.36
N PHE A 3 8.53 0.89 16.83
CA PHE A 3 8.68 -0.55 17.05
C PHE A 3 8.93 -0.90 18.53
N ASP A 4 9.76 -0.11 19.23
CA ASP A 4 10.03 -0.32 20.65
C ASP A 4 8.76 -0.08 21.49
N LEU A 5 7.98 0.95 21.14
CA LEU A 5 6.68 1.23 21.79
C LEU A 5 5.71 0.07 21.58
N HIS A 6 5.60 -0.44 20.35
CA HIS A 6 4.77 -1.60 20.04
C HIS A 6 5.20 -2.85 20.85
N GLN A 7 6.49 -3.15 20.93
CA GLN A 7 7.00 -4.27 21.73
C GLN A 7 6.69 -4.11 23.22
N ASN A 8 6.80 -2.89 23.76
CA ASN A 8 6.46 -2.63 25.15
C ASN A 8 4.96 -2.80 25.42
N LEU A 9 4.11 -2.36 24.49
CA LEU A 9 2.65 -2.54 24.60
C LEU A 9 2.27 -4.03 24.59
N ALA A 10 2.91 -4.85 23.75
CA ALA A 10 2.66 -6.29 23.70
C ALA A 10 2.96 -7.03 25.01
N HIS A 11 3.72 -6.43 25.92
CA HIS A 11 4.05 -6.99 27.23
C HIS A 11 3.31 -6.32 28.40
N ALA A 12 2.55 -5.26 28.14
CA ALA A 12 1.83 -4.56 29.17
C ALA A 12 0.58 -5.37 29.58
N PRO A 13 0.33 -5.54 30.89
CA PRO A 13 -0.93 -6.12 31.35
C PRO A 13 -2.09 -5.17 31.00
N ASP A 14 -3.27 -5.73 30.73
CA ASP A 14 -4.53 -5.00 30.58
C ASP A 14 -4.67 -4.09 29.34
N ILE A 15 -3.89 -4.33 28.27
CA ILE A 15 -4.11 -3.65 26.99
C ILE A 15 -5.25 -4.31 26.21
N GLN A 16 -6.18 -3.47 25.75
CA GLN A 16 -7.27 -3.86 24.87
C GLN A 16 -6.73 -4.31 23.49
N PRO A 17 -7.17 -5.46 22.94
CA PRO A 17 -6.71 -5.95 21.64
C PRO A 17 -6.80 -4.92 20.51
N GLU A 18 -7.85 -4.10 20.51
CA GLU A 18 -8.10 -3.07 19.51
C GLU A 18 -6.99 -2.00 19.51
N VAL A 19 -6.43 -1.68 20.68
CA VAL A 19 -5.30 -0.75 20.79
C VAL A 19 -4.03 -1.35 20.19
N MET A 20 -3.80 -2.66 20.41
CA MET A 20 -2.66 -3.35 19.80
C MET A 20 -2.74 -3.35 18.27
N GLU A 21 -3.93 -3.63 17.73
CA GLU A 21 -4.17 -3.62 16.28
C GLU A 21 -3.89 -2.25 15.66
N ILE A 22 -4.27 -1.17 16.33
CA ILE A 22 -3.96 0.21 15.88
C ILE A 22 -2.45 0.43 15.80
N PHE A 23 -1.68 0.05 16.83
CA PHE A 23 -0.23 0.23 16.84
C PHE A 23 0.48 -0.66 15.81
N GLU A 24 0.04 -1.90 15.64
CA GLU A 24 0.54 -2.81 14.60
C GLU A 24 0.34 -2.21 13.21
N ARG A 25 -0.86 -1.69 12.97
CA ARG A 25 -1.22 -1.08 11.70
C ARG A 25 -0.45 0.22 11.45
N MET A 26 -0.28 1.08 12.45
CA MET A 26 0.56 2.28 12.35
C MET A 26 2.03 1.92 12.06
N LEU A 27 2.56 0.88 12.71
CA LEU A 27 3.92 0.41 12.44
C LEU A 27 4.07 -0.10 11.00
N LEU A 28 3.09 -0.85 10.50
CA LEU A 28 3.06 -1.35 9.13
C LEU A 28 3.03 -0.21 8.11
N VAL A 29 2.16 0.78 8.33
CA VAL A 29 2.04 1.96 7.46
C VAL A 29 3.33 2.77 7.45
N ALA A 30 3.92 3.02 8.63
CA ALA A 30 5.20 3.72 8.73
C ALA A 30 6.32 2.97 7.99
N HIS A 31 6.35 1.64 8.11
CA HIS A 31 7.28 0.77 7.39
C HIS A 31 7.09 0.87 5.87
N TYR A 32 5.86 0.86 5.36
CA TYR A 32 5.60 1.01 3.93
C TYR A 32 6.02 2.37 3.39
N TYR A 33 5.75 3.47 4.10
CA TYR A 33 6.25 4.79 3.72
C TYR A 33 7.78 4.86 3.74
N ALA A 34 8.43 4.33 4.78
CA ALA A 34 9.88 4.31 4.89
C ALA A 34 10.51 3.50 3.74
N THR A 35 9.96 2.31 3.46
CA THR A 35 10.39 1.46 2.34
C THR A 35 10.20 2.18 1.01
N ARG A 36 9.02 2.77 0.78
CA ARG A 36 8.73 3.51 -0.45
C ARG A 36 9.72 4.65 -0.66
N SER A 37 9.94 5.46 0.38
CA SER A 37 10.90 6.58 0.35
C SER A 37 12.32 6.13 0.05
N ALA A 38 12.78 5.07 0.73
CA ALA A 38 14.12 4.51 0.51
C ALA A 38 14.33 4.00 -0.93
N LEU A 39 13.27 3.49 -1.58
CA LEU A 39 13.34 2.96 -2.94
C LEU A 39 13.12 4.03 -4.02
N MET A 40 12.46 5.15 -3.72
CA MET A 40 12.21 6.24 -4.69
C MET A 40 13.48 6.85 -5.27
N THR A 41 14.61 6.76 -4.56
CA THR A 41 15.92 7.24 -5.02
C THR A 41 16.66 6.24 -5.94
N SER A 42 16.07 5.07 -6.20
CA SER A 42 16.73 3.93 -6.83
C SER A 42 16.33 3.71 -8.30
N SER A 43 16.89 2.66 -8.93
CA SER A 43 16.77 2.36 -10.36
C SER A 43 15.33 2.04 -10.83
N GLN A 44 15.13 2.08 -12.16
CA GLN A 44 13.85 1.74 -12.80
C GLN A 44 13.30 0.36 -12.42
N ASP A 45 14.17 -0.57 -12.02
CA ASP A 45 13.82 -1.95 -11.63
C ASP A 45 13.00 -2.04 -10.34
N LEU A 46 12.82 -0.93 -9.61
CA LEU A 46 12.03 -0.88 -8.37
C LEU A 46 10.70 -0.15 -8.50
N ARG A 47 10.42 0.48 -9.66
CA ARG A 47 9.18 1.26 -9.86
C ARG A 47 7.94 0.43 -9.54
N GLU A 48 7.89 -0.82 -9.97
CA GLU A 48 6.77 -1.69 -9.67
C GLU A 48 6.56 -1.93 -8.16
N ILE A 49 7.63 -2.08 -7.37
CA ILE A 49 7.53 -2.23 -5.90
C ILE A 49 7.01 -0.94 -5.27
N ILE A 50 7.52 0.20 -5.72
CA ILE A 50 7.09 1.54 -5.26
C ILE A 50 5.60 1.75 -5.56
N THR A 51 5.17 1.44 -6.79
CA THR A 51 3.76 1.54 -7.17
C THR A 51 2.90 0.59 -6.34
N LYS A 52 3.34 -0.66 -6.12
CA LYS A 52 2.64 -1.62 -5.26
C LYS A 52 2.49 -1.13 -3.82
N LEU A 53 3.53 -0.49 -3.26
CA LEU A 53 3.48 0.15 -1.95
C LEU A 53 2.48 1.30 -1.92
N SER A 54 2.51 2.22 -2.90
CA SER A 54 1.55 3.32 -2.97
C SER A 54 0.11 2.82 -3.07
N VAL A 55 -0.14 1.82 -3.92
CA VAL A 55 -1.47 1.20 -4.04
C VAL A 55 -1.88 0.50 -2.75
N SER A 56 -0.95 -0.15 -2.06
CA SER A 56 -1.23 -0.84 -0.79
C SER A 56 -1.58 0.12 0.35
N LEU A 57 -1.06 1.34 0.33
CA LEU A 57 -1.37 2.37 1.31
C LEU A 57 -2.82 2.88 1.23
N LEU A 58 -3.52 2.65 0.10
CA LEU A 58 -4.95 2.98 -0.05
C LEU A 58 -5.81 2.24 0.98
N ARG A 59 -5.44 1.02 1.38
CA ARG A 59 -6.15 0.24 2.42
C ARG A 59 -6.06 0.86 3.82
N HIS A 60 -5.35 1.97 3.95
CA HIS A 60 -5.15 2.68 5.20
C HIS A 60 -5.61 4.14 5.12
N SER A 61 -6.44 4.49 4.13
CA SER A 61 -6.97 5.85 3.90
C SER A 61 -7.91 6.36 4.99
N ASP A 62 -8.36 5.52 5.91
CA ASP A 62 -9.11 5.90 7.11
C ASP A 62 -8.21 6.47 8.24
N ILE A 63 -6.89 6.23 8.19
CA ILE A 63 -5.91 6.83 9.12
C ILE A 63 -4.85 7.69 8.42
N LEU A 64 -4.82 7.68 7.09
CA LEU A 64 -3.96 8.50 6.26
C LEU A 64 -4.81 9.54 5.52
N PRO A 65 -4.27 10.74 5.20
CA PRO A 65 -4.99 11.68 4.35
C PRO A 65 -5.36 11.01 3.03
N ALA A 66 -6.67 10.84 2.80
CA ALA A 66 -7.19 10.03 1.71
C ALA A 66 -6.81 10.61 0.35
N ASP A 67 -7.02 11.91 0.16
CA ASP A 67 -6.65 12.67 -1.05
C ASP A 67 -5.18 12.44 -1.45
N LYS A 68 -4.28 12.47 -0.47
CA LYS A 68 -2.85 12.20 -0.66
C LYS A 68 -2.60 10.79 -1.17
N VAL A 69 -3.12 9.76 -0.48
CA VAL A 69 -2.81 8.37 -0.85
C VAL A 69 -3.43 8.00 -2.20
N PHE A 70 -4.62 8.52 -2.52
CA PHE A 70 -5.25 8.36 -3.84
C PHE A 70 -4.45 9.05 -4.94
N TYR A 71 -4.01 10.30 -4.71
CA TYR A 71 -3.13 11.00 -5.65
C TYR A 71 -1.81 10.25 -5.89
N GLU A 72 -1.08 9.92 -4.82
CA GLU A 72 0.21 9.24 -4.91
C GLU A 72 0.09 7.86 -5.60
N ALA A 73 -0.93 7.07 -5.27
CA ALA A 73 -1.18 5.79 -5.92
C ALA A 73 -1.53 5.95 -7.40
N GLY A 74 -2.41 6.92 -7.71
CA GLY A 74 -2.83 7.23 -9.07
C GLY A 74 -1.68 7.67 -9.97
N ILE A 75 -0.83 8.59 -9.50
CA ILE A 75 0.35 9.05 -10.24
C ILE A 75 1.33 7.90 -10.48
N GLN A 76 1.63 7.09 -9.45
CA GLN A 76 2.52 5.94 -9.59
C GLN A 76 1.97 4.89 -10.58
N CYS A 77 0.66 4.64 -10.56
CA CYS A 77 0.02 3.74 -11.53
C CYS A 77 0.12 4.29 -12.95
N ARG A 78 -0.11 5.60 -13.13
CA ARG A 78 -0.01 6.29 -14.43
C ARG A 78 1.40 6.16 -15.00
N GLU A 79 2.43 6.42 -14.20
CA GLU A 79 3.84 6.30 -14.62
C GLU A 79 4.27 4.87 -14.97
N MET A 80 3.65 3.87 -14.33
CA MET A 80 3.83 2.46 -14.64
C MET A 80 3.03 1.97 -15.85
N GLY A 81 2.09 2.78 -16.37
CA GLY A 81 1.17 2.38 -17.43
C GLY A 81 0.01 1.51 -16.95
N TRP A 82 -0.27 1.46 -15.64
CA TRP A 82 -1.44 0.80 -15.06
C TRP A 82 -2.67 1.71 -15.15
N LEU A 83 -3.04 2.03 -16.39
CA LEU A 83 -3.96 3.14 -16.70
C LEU A 83 -5.35 2.98 -16.07
N SER A 84 -5.90 1.76 -16.00
CA SER A 84 -7.21 1.51 -15.39
C SER A 84 -7.22 1.86 -13.90
N MET A 85 -6.21 1.40 -13.15
CA MET A 85 -6.06 1.74 -11.73
C MET A 85 -5.75 3.23 -11.54
N ALA A 86 -4.89 3.79 -12.39
CA ALA A 86 -4.58 5.21 -12.36
C ALA A 86 -5.84 6.07 -12.55
N PHE A 87 -6.71 5.69 -13.48
CA PHE A 87 -7.97 6.37 -13.74
C PHE A 87 -8.88 6.33 -12.51
N VAL A 88 -9.15 5.14 -11.97
CA VAL A 88 -10.03 4.97 -10.80
C VAL A 88 -9.50 5.77 -9.59
N PHE A 89 -8.20 5.67 -9.28
CA PHE A 89 -7.62 6.35 -8.11
C PHE A 89 -7.55 7.87 -8.27
N LEU A 90 -7.20 8.35 -9.47
CA LEU A 90 -7.14 9.79 -9.71
C LEU A 90 -8.53 10.42 -9.83
N ASN A 91 -9.53 9.67 -10.28
CA ASN A 91 -10.91 10.13 -10.26
C ASN A 91 -11.40 10.29 -8.82
N ARG A 92 -11.20 9.28 -7.97
CA ARG A 92 -11.48 9.41 -6.53
C ARG A 92 -10.72 10.54 -5.84
N TYR A 93 -9.47 10.80 -6.22
CA TYR A 93 -8.74 11.96 -5.71
C TYR A 93 -9.44 13.28 -6.07
N LEU A 94 -9.97 13.45 -7.29
CA LEU A 94 -10.69 14.66 -7.67
C LEU A 94 -11.96 14.84 -6.83
N ASP A 95 -12.72 13.77 -6.62
CA ASP A 95 -13.92 13.79 -5.77
C ASP A 95 -13.58 14.20 -4.32
N LEU A 96 -12.46 13.69 -3.79
CA LEU A 96 -11.99 14.03 -2.45
C LEU A 96 -11.57 15.50 -2.34
N VAL A 97 -10.87 16.05 -3.34
CA VAL A 97 -10.50 17.47 -3.34
C VAL A 97 -11.74 18.36 -3.41
N GLU A 98 -12.73 18.01 -4.24
CA GLU A 98 -14.00 18.74 -4.29
C GLU A 98 -14.72 18.71 -2.94
N ALA A 99 -14.76 17.56 -2.26
CA ALA A 99 -15.35 17.43 -0.93
C ALA A 99 -14.57 18.18 0.17
N ILE A 100 -13.24 18.32 0.04
CA ILE A 100 -12.40 19.09 0.99
C ILE A 100 -12.66 20.60 0.83
N GLU A 101 -12.87 21.07 -0.40
CA GLU A 101 -13.08 22.49 -0.69
C GLU A 101 -14.52 22.96 -0.40
N ASP A 102 -15.50 22.05 -0.37
CA ASP A 102 -16.87 22.36 0.01
C ASP A 102 -17.01 22.53 1.54
N PRO A 103 -17.43 23.71 2.05
CA PRO A 103 -17.64 23.94 3.47
C PRO A 103 -18.67 23.00 4.14
N ASP A 104 -19.61 22.46 3.37
CA ASP A 104 -20.60 21.47 3.82
C ASP A 104 -20.26 20.05 3.30
N GLY A 105 -19.07 19.87 2.73
CA GLY A 105 -18.60 18.63 2.12
C GLY A 105 -18.39 17.51 3.13
N SER A 106 -18.72 16.29 2.70
CA SER A 106 -18.43 15.05 3.44
C SER A 106 -18.01 13.96 2.49
N ALA A 107 -17.01 13.15 2.90
CA ALA A 107 -16.60 11.96 2.16
C ALA A 107 -17.76 10.96 1.99
N ASP A 108 -18.73 10.96 2.91
CA ASP A 108 -19.87 10.04 2.90
C ASP A 108 -20.85 10.30 1.74
N ALA A 109 -20.80 11.51 1.16
CA ALA A 109 -21.63 11.87 0.01
C ALA A 109 -21.03 11.38 -1.33
N LEU A 110 -19.78 10.91 -1.32
CA LEU A 110 -19.08 10.46 -2.52
C LEU A 110 -19.53 9.05 -2.93
N ASP A 111 -19.74 8.84 -4.24
CA ASP A 111 -20.06 7.50 -4.75
C ASP A 111 -18.83 6.58 -4.65
N ALA A 112 -18.90 5.61 -3.73
CA ALA A 112 -17.87 4.63 -3.48
C ALA A 112 -17.99 3.33 -4.31
N SER A 113 -18.90 3.28 -5.29
CA SER A 113 -19.24 2.06 -6.04
C SER A 113 -18.04 1.34 -6.68
N ASP A 114 -17.06 2.09 -7.20
CA ASP A 114 -15.83 1.55 -7.82
C ASP A 114 -14.96 0.71 -6.86
N PHE A 115 -15.14 0.88 -5.54
CA PHE A 115 -14.37 0.21 -4.50
C PHE A 115 -15.13 -0.93 -3.83
N GLN A 116 -16.36 -1.22 -4.27
CA GLN A 116 -17.13 -2.34 -3.76
C GLN A 116 -16.41 -3.67 -4.01
N GLY A 117 -16.30 -4.49 -2.96
CA GLY A 117 -15.58 -5.77 -3.02
C GLY A 117 -14.05 -5.63 -3.00
N THR A 118 -13.54 -4.43 -2.70
CA THR A 118 -12.14 -4.20 -2.31
C THR A 118 -12.01 -4.10 -0.79
N ASP A 119 -10.79 -3.98 -0.30
CA ASP A 119 -10.44 -3.68 1.09
C ASP A 119 -9.94 -2.23 1.27
N ILE A 120 -10.28 -1.34 0.32
CA ILE A 120 -10.05 0.10 0.42
C ILE A 120 -11.23 0.71 1.20
N PRO A 121 -10.98 1.47 2.29
CA PRO A 121 -12.04 2.14 3.05
C PRO A 121 -12.91 3.03 2.16
N MET A 122 -14.23 2.86 2.26
CA MET A 122 -15.21 3.69 1.55
C MET A 122 -15.49 5.00 2.31
N GLU A 123 -15.46 4.95 3.64
CA GLU A 123 -15.61 6.09 4.53
C GLU A 123 -14.22 6.49 5.04
N VAL A 124 -13.85 7.75 4.85
CA VAL A 124 -12.53 8.30 5.20
C VAL A 124 -12.66 9.69 5.80
N PRO A 125 -11.81 10.06 6.76
CA PRO A 125 -11.79 11.43 7.26
C PRO A 125 -11.24 12.37 6.18
N LEU A 126 -11.90 13.52 5.98
CA LEU A 126 -11.39 14.58 5.12
C LEU A 126 -10.31 15.39 5.86
N PRO A 127 -9.16 15.69 5.22
CA PRO A 127 -8.17 16.62 5.77
C PRO A 127 -8.68 18.07 5.75
N GLU A 128 -8.01 18.96 6.49
CA GLU A 128 -8.36 20.38 6.56
C GLU A 128 -8.04 21.15 5.27
N GLU A 129 -6.98 20.74 4.56
CA GLU A 129 -6.53 21.36 3.32
C GLU A 129 -6.17 20.28 2.28
N PRO A 130 -6.37 20.53 0.98
CA PRO A 130 -5.94 19.61 -0.06
C PRO A 130 -4.42 19.37 -0.05
N TYR A 131 -4.01 18.12 -0.27
CA TYR A 131 -2.61 17.71 -0.31
C TYR A 131 -1.82 18.35 -1.46
N THR A 132 -2.46 18.54 -2.61
CA THR A 132 -1.83 18.95 -3.86
C THR A 132 -1.97 20.44 -4.12
N THR A 133 -1.00 21.00 -4.85
CA THR A 133 -1.12 22.35 -5.41
C THR A 133 -2.19 22.44 -6.50
N GLN A 134 -2.66 23.66 -6.79
CA GLN A 134 -3.59 23.92 -7.89
C GLN A 134 -3.08 23.41 -9.24
N GLU A 135 -1.77 23.57 -9.52
CA GLU A 135 -1.15 23.10 -10.77
C GLU A 135 -1.13 21.56 -10.87
N GLU A 136 -0.89 20.86 -9.76
CA GLU A 136 -1.00 19.38 -9.73
C GLU A 136 -2.42 18.92 -9.95
N HIS A 137 -3.37 19.57 -9.28
CA HIS A 137 -4.78 19.27 -9.40
C HIS A 137 -5.31 19.48 -10.83
N GLU A 138 -4.96 20.59 -11.48
CA GLU A 138 -5.30 20.86 -12.88
C GLU A 138 -4.71 19.82 -13.84
N ARG A 139 -3.44 19.42 -13.62
CA ARG A 139 -2.80 18.36 -14.42
C ARG A 139 -3.51 17.00 -14.29
N VAL A 140 -4.04 16.68 -13.12
CA VAL A 140 -4.84 15.46 -12.92
C VAL A 140 -6.19 15.59 -13.62
N ARG A 141 -6.88 16.72 -13.45
CA ARG A 141 -8.17 17.01 -14.11
C ARG A 141 -8.07 16.87 -15.62
N ASP A 142 -7.08 17.50 -16.24
CA ASP A 142 -6.86 17.45 -17.70
C ASP A 142 -6.59 16.01 -18.18
N TRP A 143 -5.82 15.25 -17.40
CA TRP A 143 -5.54 13.86 -17.72
C TRP A 143 -6.80 12.99 -17.62
N ILE A 144 -7.59 13.14 -16.56
CA ILE A 144 -8.88 12.43 -16.41
C ILE A 144 -9.83 12.77 -17.56
N LEU A 145 -9.99 14.05 -17.91
CA LEU A 145 -10.82 14.46 -19.05
C LEU A 145 -10.35 13.84 -20.36
N THR A 146 -9.04 13.79 -20.58
CA THR A 146 -8.45 13.15 -21.77
C THR A 146 -8.73 11.65 -21.80
N MET A 147 -8.58 10.95 -20.68
CA MET A 147 -8.83 9.50 -20.58
C MET A 147 -10.32 9.17 -20.70
N SER A 148 -11.22 10.00 -20.16
CA SER A 148 -12.67 9.80 -20.27
C SER A 148 -13.18 9.90 -21.71
N MET A 149 -12.47 10.65 -22.58
CA MET A 149 -12.77 10.68 -24.02
C MET A 149 -12.28 9.43 -24.77
N ASP A 150 -11.28 8.71 -24.23
CA ASP A 150 -10.75 7.49 -24.82
C ASP A 150 -11.56 6.27 -24.37
N GLN A 151 -12.57 5.92 -25.16
CA GLN A 151 -13.51 4.80 -24.90
C GLN A 151 -12.85 3.40 -24.85
N LYS A 152 -11.53 3.30 -25.08
CA LYS A 152 -10.81 2.02 -25.05
C LYS A 152 -10.30 1.64 -23.66
N LEU A 153 -10.24 2.57 -22.72
CA LEU A 153 -9.77 2.28 -21.37
C LEU A 153 -10.87 1.57 -20.58
N ASP A 154 -10.55 0.39 -20.06
CA ASP A 154 -11.40 -0.30 -19.08
C ASP A 154 -11.28 0.43 -17.73
N GLN A 155 -12.35 1.10 -17.31
CA GLN A 155 -12.41 1.95 -16.12
C GLN A 155 -12.75 1.12 -14.87
N THR A 156 -12.14 -0.05 -14.73
CA THR A 156 -12.38 -0.96 -13.61
C THR A 156 -11.08 -1.40 -12.95
N LEU A 157 -11.17 -1.74 -11.66
CA LEU A 157 -10.03 -2.28 -10.94
C LEU A 157 -9.76 -3.73 -11.39
N PRO A 158 -8.50 -4.06 -11.73
CA PRO A 158 -8.15 -5.39 -12.21
C PRO A 158 -8.31 -6.42 -11.08
N LYS A 159 -8.60 -7.67 -11.47
CA LYS A 159 -8.79 -8.79 -10.56
C LYS A 159 -7.65 -9.80 -10.64
N ASP A 160 -7.33 -10.43 -9.53
CA ASP A 160 -6.36 -11.52 -9.46
C ASP A 160 -6.99 -12.90 -9.71
N GLU A 161 -6.22 -13.97 -9.46
CA GLU A 161 -6.65 -15.37 -9.62
C GLU A 161 -7.76 -15.81 -8.66
N ARG A 162 -8.04 -15.04 -7.61
CA ARG A 162 -9.17 -15.27 -6.70
C ARG A 162 -10.45 -14.58 -7.20
N GLY A 163 -10.36 -13.78 -8.27
CA GLY A 163 -11.49 -13.03 -8.83
C GLY A 163 -11.84 -11.77 -8.05
N VAL A 164 -10.94 -11.29 -7.18
CA VAL A 164 -11.08 -10.06 -6.40
C VAL A 164 -10.00 -9.06 -6.80
N TYR A 165 -10.12 -7.81 -6.36
CA TYR A 165 -9.15 -6.75 -6.69
C TYR A 165 -7.70 -7.19 -6.38
N VAL A 166 -6.78 -6.95 -7.33
CA VAL A 166 -5.41 -7.49 -7.28
C VAL A 166 -4.59 -7.13 -6.04
N ALA A 167 -4.90 -6.00 -5.40
CA ALA A 167 -4.20 -5.58 -4.18
C ALA A 167 -5.00 -5.91 -2.91
N ALA A 168 -6.18 -6.51 -3.02
CA ALA A 168 -6.97 -6.87 -1.84
C ALA A 168 -6.30 -8.02 -1.08
N LEU A 169 -6.24 -7.92 0.24
CA LEU A 169 -5.78 -9.00 1.12
C LEU A 169 -6.91 -10.02 1.32
N GLU A 170 -8.13 -9.51 1.46
CA GLU A 170 -9.33 -10.31 1.67
C GLU A 170 -10.05 -10.60 0.36
N ALA A 171 -10.58 -11.81 0.22
CA ALA A 171 -11.46 -12.18 -0.88
C ALA A 171 -12.90 -12.36 -0.37
N PRO A 172 -13.75 -11.30 -0.46
CA PRO A 172 -15.13 -11.36 0.02
C PRO A 172 -15.89 -12.56 -0.52
N GLY A 173 -16.64 -13.25 0.34
CA GLY A 173 -17.45 -14.41 -0.03
C GLY A 173 -16.72 -15.75 -0.08
N THR A 174 -15.38 -15.77 -0.06
CA THR A 174 -14.59 -17.04 0.01
C THR A 174 -14.03 -17.32 1.40
N GLY A 175 -13.88 -16.29 2.24
CA GLY A 175 -13.22 -16.37 3.55
C GLY A 175 -11.70 -16.52 3.48
N LEU A 176 -11.11 -16.43 2.27
CA LEU A 176 -9.66 -16.47 2.10
C LEU A 176 -9.05 -15.10 2.41
N CYS A 177 -8.06 -15.06 3.29
CA CYS A 177 -7.26 -13.88 3.58
C CYS A 177 -5.78 -14.17 3.28
N ALA A 178 -5.17 -13.33 2.45
CA ALA A 178 -3.76 -13.39 2.13
C ALA A 178 -2.97 -12.44 3.04
N LEU A 179 -1.80 -12.88 3.50
CA LEU A 179 -0.91 -12.01 4.25
C LEU A 179 -0.28 -10.97 3.32
N PRO A 180 -0.11 -9.71 3.79
CA PRO A 180 0.52 -8.68 2.99
C PRO A 180 2.04 -8.88 2.90
N CYS A 181 2.58 -8.70 1.70
CA CYS A 181 4.02 -8.71 1.47
C CYS A 181 4.68 -7.55 2.21
N ILE A 182 5.64 -7.82 3.10
CA ILE A 182 6.31 -6.77 3.87
C ILE A 182 7.06 -5.73 3.01
N VAL A 183 7.39 -6.04 1.75
CA VAL A 183 8.13 -5.13 0.85
C VAL A 183 7.23 -4.38 -0.11
N SER A 184 6.10 -4.96 -0.51
CA SER A 184 5.24 -4.39 -1.56
C SER A 184 3.81 -4.10 -1.11
N GLY A 185 3.41 -4.59 0.07
CA GLY A 185 2.05 -4.55 0.60
C GLY A 185 1.02 -5.41 -0.13
N TYR A 186 1.31 -5.91 -1.33
CA TYR A 186 0.41 -6.79 -2.10
C TYR A 186 0.20 -8.16 -1.45
N PRO A 187 -0.92 -8.83 -1.72
CA PRO A 187 -1.21 -10.17 -1.18
C PRO A 187 -0.16 -11.19 -1.63
N VAL A 188 0.36 -11.97 -0.68
CA VAL A 188 1.27 -13.10 -0.98
C VAL A 188 0.45 -14.32 -1.36
N LEU A 189 0.20 -14.50 -2.66
CA LEU A 189 -0.59 -15.63 -3.18
C LEU A 189 0.28 -16.84 -3.58
N ARG A 190 1.52 -16.59 -4.00
CA ARG A 190 2.46 -17.59 -4.52
C ARG A 190 3.88 -17.22 -4.15
N ASN A 191 4.79 -18.21 -4.20
CA ASN A 191 6.23 -18.03 -3.99
C ASN A 191 6.52 -17.25 -2.69
N ALA A 192 5.85 -17.65 -1.60
CA ALA A 192 6.02 -17.02 -0.31
C ALA A 192 7.45 -17.19 0.19
N LEU A 193 7.93 -16.16 0.87
CA LEU A 193 9.10 -16.20 1.73
C LEU A 193 8.63 -15.83 3.13
N GLU A 194 8.72 -16.78 4.05
CA GLU A 194 8.35 -16.59 5.45
C GLU A 194 9.56 -16.10 6.26
N PHE A 195 9.30 -15.33 7.30
CA PHE A 195 10.30 -14.88 8.25
C PHE A 195 10.08 -15.56 9.61
N ASP A 196 11.07 -15.46 10.51
CA ASP A 196 10.99 -16.06 11.85
C ASP A 196 9.74 -15.62 12.64
N GLN A 197 9.30 -14.36 12.47
CA GLN A 197 8.13 -13.84 13.16
C GLN A 197 6.82 -14.27 12.47
N PRO A 198 5.79 -14.64 13.24
CA PRO A 198 4.53 -15.10 12.68
C PRO A 198 3.87 -14.02 11.82
N ASN A 199 3.18 -14.46 10.76
CA ASN A 199 2.47 -13.60 9.82
C ASN A 199 3.34 -12.56 9.09
N LYS A 200 4.68 -12.70 9.12
CA LYS A 200 5.60 -11.88 8.34
C LYS A 200 6.05 -12.66 7.11
N VAL A 201 5.62 -12.18 5.94
CA VAL A 201 5.89 -12.83 4.66
C VAL A 201 6.25 -11.82 3.58
N ALA A 202 6.96 -12.27 2.56
CA ALA A 202 7.19 -11.49 1.35
C ALA A 202 6.93 -12.34 0.10
N ILE A 203 6.56 -11.66 -0.99
CA ILE A 203 6.69 -12.22 -2.33
C ILE A 203 8.18 -12.35 -2.61
N ARG A 204 8.67 -13.57 -2.84
CA ARG A 204 10.13 -13.85 -2.97
C ARG A 204 10.83 -12.98 -4.01
N GLU A 205 10.19 -12.73 -5.14
CA GLU A 205 10.74 -11.86 -6.19
C GLU A 205 10.91 -10.41 -5.71
N CYS A 206 9.89 -9.84 -5.05
CA CYS A 206 9.96 -8.50 -4.48
C CYS A 206 11.07 -8.40 -3.44
N TRP A 207 11.22 -9.41 -2.57
CA TRP A 207 12.29 -9.47 -1.59
C TRP A 207 13.68 -9.51 -2.24
N ASN A 208 13.87 -10.35 -3.26
CA ASN A 208 15.14 -10.46 -3.97
C ASN A 208 15.52 -9.14 -4.66
N ARG A 209 14.57 -8.49 -5.34
CA ARG A 209 14.76 -7.17 -5.97
C ARG A 209 15.10 -6.11 -4.94
N PHE A 210 14.37 -6.06 -3.82
CA PHE A 210 14.65 -5.16 -2.70
C PHE A 210 16.06 -5.38 -2.12
N GLN A 211 16.42 -6.62 -1.79
CA GLN A 211 17.76 -6.91 -1.27
C GLN A 211 18.88 -6.51 -2.24
N HIS A 212 18.69 -6.77 -3.53
CA HIS A 212 19.65 -6.39 -4.55
C HIS A 212 19.81 -4.86 -4.59
N ALA A 213 18.70 -4.13 -4.62
CA ALA A 213 18.71 -2.68 -4.60
C ALA A 213 19.39 -2.11 -3.36
N CYS A 214 19.08 -2.60 -2.16
CA CYS A 214 19.73 -2.11 -0.94
C CYS A 214 21.26 -2.37 -0.94
N LYS A 215 21.73 -3.44 -1.60
CA LYS A 215 23.16 -3.72 -1.77
C LYS A 215 23.83 -2.78 -2.79
N VAL A 216 23.12 -2.43 -3.86
CA VAL A 216 23.63 -1.61 -4.97
C VAL A 216 23.57 -0.11 -4.66
N ALA A 217 22.43 0.37 -4.17
CA ALA A 217 22.19 1.78 -3.88
C ALA A 217 23.16 2.34 -2.84
N ARG A 218 23.59 1.48 -1.88
CA ARG A 218 24.46 1.86 -0.74
C ARG A 218 23.97 3.12 -0.01
N SER A 219 22.68 3.43 -0.07
CA SER A 219 22.08 4.56 0.63
C SER A 219 21.81 4.18 2.08
N ALA A 220 21.87 5.18 2.97
CA ALA A 220 21.59 4.96 4.39
C ALA A 220 20.15 4.49 4.59
N GLU A 221 19.21 5.09 3.85
CA GLU A 221 17.77 4.80 3.95
C GLU A 221 17.46 3.35 3.58
N CYS A 222 18.08 2.82 2.52
CA CYS A 222 17.95 1.42 2.13
C CYS A 222 18.53 0.47 3.18
N SER A 223 19.67 0.84 3.79
CA SER A 223 20.28 0.04 4.85
C SER A 223 19.40 0.02 6.10
N ASP A 224 18.87 1.18 6.49
CA ASP A 224 18.02 1.36 7.67
C ASP A 224 16.72 0.55 7.55
N VAL A 225 16.04 0.61 6.39
CA VAL A 225 14.82 -0.19 6.15
C VAL A 225 15.15 -1.68 6.19
N ARG A 226 16.26 -2.11 5.59
CA ARG A 226 16.67 -3.53 5.60
C ARG A 226 16.97 -4.02 7.02
N GLU A 227 17.71 -3.24 7.81
CA GLU A 227 18.00 -3.56 9.21
C GLU A 227 16.72 -3.60 10.04
N PHE A 228 15.83 -2.64 9.83
CA PHE A 228 14.52 -2.63 10.47
C PHE A 228 13.71 -3.89 10.16
N ILE A 229 13.63 -4.31 8.90
CA ILE A 229 12.94 -5.56 8.52
C ILE A 229 13.53 -6.76 9.25
N GLN A 230 14.86 -6.88 9.33
CA GLN A 230 15.51 -7.99 10.04
C GLN A 230 15.19 -7.97 11.53
N ARG A 231 15.15 -6.79 12.14
CA ARG A 231 14.80 -6.63 13.55
C ARG A 231 13.32 -6.90 13.82
N TRP A 232 12.44 -6.49 12.92
CA TRP A 232 10.99 -6.59 13.07
C TRP A 232 10.44 -7.97 12.70
N CYS A 233 10.95 -8.57 11.62
CA CYS A 233 10.45 -9.82 11.06
C CYS A 233 11.34 -11.02 11.39
N GLY A 234 12.60 -10.82 11.78
CA GLY A 234 13.60 -11.89 11.91
C GLY A 234 14.28 -12.23 10.58
N GLN A 235 14.91 -13.40 10.52
CA GLN A 235 15.55 -13.90 9.31
C GLN A 235 14.54 -14.52 8.34
N PRO A 236 14.76 -14.41 7.02
CA PRO A 236 13.95 -15.12 6.05
C PRO A 236 14.32 -16.62 6.04
N HIS A 237 13.31 -17.48 6.08
CA HIS A 237 13.48 -18.93 5.92
C HIS A 237 13.83 -19.26 4.46
N ASN A 238 15.11 -19.59 4.20
CA ASN A 238 15.46 -20.20 2.92
C ASN A 238 15.00 -21.66 2.92
N GLU A 239 14.18 -22.05 1.94
CA GLU A 239 13.67 -23.42 1.74
C GLU A 239 14.75 -24.53 1.66
N SER A 240 16.03 -24.19 1.66
CA SER A 240 17.13 -25.15 1.66
C SER A 240 17.36 -25.90 2.99
N ASN A 241 16.61 -25.62 4.06
CA ASN A 241 16.78 -26.30 5.36
C ASN A 241 15.67 -27.31 5.74
N LEU A 242 14.69 -27.58 4.88
CA LEU A 242 13.61 -28.53 5.17
C LEU A 242 13.87 -29.98 4.71
N ILE A 243 15.07 -30.31 4.23
CA ILE A 243 15.41 -31.67 3.75
C ILE A 243 16.30 -32.45 4.73
N ASN A 244 16.83 -31.84 5.80
CA ASN A 244 17.75 -32.52 6.73
C ASN A 244 17.19 -32.75 8.14
N SER A 245 15.92 -33.15 8.23
CA SER A 245 15.37 -33.74 9.45
C SER A 245 14.41 -34.87 9.06
N SER A 246 15.00 -36.00 8.65
CA SER A 246 14.38 -37.33 8.59
C SER A 246 15.32 -38.32 9.24
#